data_AF-A0A1I6RB82-F1
#
_entry.id   AF-A0A1I6RB82-F1
#
_cell.length_a   1.000
_cell.length_b   1.000
_cell.length_c   1.000
_cell.angle_alpha   90.00
_cell.angle_beta   90.00
_cell.angle_gamma   90.00
#
_symmetry.space_group_name_H-M   'P 1'
#
loop_
_entity.id
_entity.type
_entity.pdbx_description
1 polymer ?
#
loop_
_entity_poly.entity_id
_entity_poly.type
_entity_poly.pdbx_seq_one_letter_code
_entity_poly.pdbx_strand_id
1 'polypeptide(L)'
;MQFSFTSSAIEQLSPYMQGGSKHLKLLYDTEGCGCVVSGVPTLQLLEQTHPDDRLGSGTPYSVWYEPRYEVFFEPNLKIDYNEARHSFSLKSDSQIYTANLRFMKV
;
A
#
# COMPACT_ATOMS: atom_id res chain seq x y z
N MET A 1 -2.79 4.44 11.00
CA MET A 1 -2.34 5.16 9.78
C MET A 1 -3.48 5.75 8.93
N GLN A 2 -3.19 6.82 8.20
CA GLN A 2 -4.05 7.50 7.22
C GLN A 2 -3.44 7.38 5.83
N PHE A 3 -4.27 7.13 4.83
CA PHE A 3 -3.89 6.97 3.44
C PHE A 3 -4.58 8.02 2.55
N SER A 4 -3.83 8.53 1.59
CA SER A 4 -4.31 9.40 0.51
C SER A 4 -3.85 8.84 -0.82
N PHE A 5 -4.61 9.13 -1.88
CA PHE A 5 -4.34 8.66 -3.22
C PHE A 5 -4.36 9.84 -4.18
N THR A 6 -3.42 9.88 -5.12
CA THR A 6 -3.51 10.80 -6.25
C THR A 6 -4.59 10.32 -7.22
N SER A 7 -5.08 11.22 -8.08
CA SER A 7 -6.08 10.87 -9.10
C SER A 7 -5.61 9.74 -10.02
N SER A 8 -4.34 9.77 -10.45
CA SER A 8 -3.75 8.71 -11.29
C SER A 8 -3.70 7.36 -10.56
N ALA A 9 -3.42 7.33 -9.26
CA ALA A 9 -3.48 6.11 -8.47
C ALA A 9 -4.91 5.57 -8.34
N ILE A 10 -5.89 6.46 -8.14
CA ILE A 10 -7.31 6.08 -8.08
C ILE A 10 -7.76 5.49 -9.42
N GLU A 11 -7.44 6.14 -10.54
CA GLU A 11 -7.79 5.66 -11.88
C GLU A 11 -7.24 4.25 -12.13
N GLN A 12 -5.98 3.99 -11.77
CA GLN A 12 -5.37 2.65 -11.92
C GLN A 12 -5.93 1.58 -10.98
N LEU A 13 -6.34 1.96 -9.77
CA LEU A 13 -6.91 1.01 -8.80
C LEU A 13 -8.40 0.74 -9.08
N SER A 14 -9.10 1.69 -9.68
CA SER A 14 -10.55 1.65 -9.87
C SER A 14 -11.07 0.35 -10.51
N PRO A 15 -10.44 -0.25 -11.54
CA PRO A 15 -10.97 -1.47 -12.16
C PRO A 15 -10.94 -2.68 -11.22
N TYR A 16 -10.08 -2.65 -10.20
CA TYR A 16 -9.92 -3.74 -9.24
C TYR A 16 -10.84 -3.60 -8.03
N MET A 17 -11.21 -2.36 -7.70
CA MET A 17 -12.03 -2.05 -6.53
C MET A 17 -13.54 -2.07 -6.85
N GLN A 18 -13.91 -2.25 -8.11
CA GLN A 18 -15.29 -2.48 -8.53
C GLN A 18 -15.81 -3.82 -7.97
N GLY A 19 -16.99 -3.80 -7.34
CA GLY A 19 -17.65 -4.99 -6.80
C GLY A 19 -17.43 -5.26 -5.31
N GLY A 20 -16.53 -4.52 -4.64
CA GLY A 20 -16.42 -4.50 -3.17
C GLY A 20 -15.90 -5.78 -2.50
N SER A 21 -15.55 -6.81 -3.26
CA SER A 21 -15.00 -8.08 -2.74
C SER A 21 -13.49 -8.07 -2.52
N LYS A 22 -12.80 -6.99 -2.95
CA LYS A 22 -11.35 -6.87 -2.87
C LYS A 22 -10.96 -5.73 -1.95
N HIS A 23 -9.83 -5.93 -1.29
CA HIS A 23 -9.25 -4.99 -0.35
C HIS A 23 -7.82 -4.65 -0.75
N LEU A 24 -7.37 -3.46 -0.36
CA LEU A 24 -5.98 -3.06 -0.47
C LEU A 24 -5.26 -3.34 0.86
N LYS A 25 -4.02 -3.83 0.77
CA LYS A 25 -3.12 -4.00 1.91
C LYS A 25 -1.75 -3.41 1.61
N LEU A 26 -1.22 -2.65 2.55
CA LEU A 26 0.21 -2.32 2.61
C LEU A 26 0.92 -3.46 3.35
N LEU A 27 1.58 -4.33 2.58
CA LEU A 27 2.46 -5.38 3.09
C LEU A 27 3.87 -4.81 3.28
N TYR A 28 4.54 -5.22 4.36
CA TYR A 28 5.98 -5.02 4.49
C TYR A 28 6.70 -6.34 4.20
N ASP A 29 7.07 -6.54 2.95
CA ASP A 29 7.62 -7.81 2.48
C ASP A 29 9.07 -7.97 2.96
N THR A 30 9.29 -8.89 3.89
CA THR A 30 10.60 -9.19 4.47
C THR A 30 11.21 -10.48 3.93
N GLU A 31 10.53 -11.17 3.01
CA GLU A 31 11.01 -12.45 2.46
C GLU A 31 12.23 -12.23 1.55
N GLY A 32 13.23 -13.11 1.69
CA GLY A 32 14.42 -13.10 0.86
C GLY A 32 15.51 -12.07 1.21
N CYS A 33 15.28 -11.18 2.18
CA CYS A 33 16.29 -10.16 2.55
C CYS A 33 17.29 -10.59 3.63
N GLY A 34 17.06 -11.71 4.33
CA GLY A 34 17.95 -12.20 5.41
C GLY A 34 18.02 -11.31 6.67
N CYS A 35 17.38 -10.13 6.63
CA CYS A 35 17.28 -9.13 7.69
C CYS A 35 15.85 -8.56 7.74
N VAL A 36 15.18 -8.64 8.89
CA VAL A 36 13.78 -8.17 9.09
C VAL A 36 13.62 -6.66 8.84
N VAL A 37 14.69 -5.87 9.01
CA VAL A 37 14.71 -4.41 8.80
C VAL A 37 14.83 -4.00 7.33
N SER A 38 14.97 -4.95 6.42
CA SER A 38 15.16 -4.71 4.99
C SER A 38 13.87 -4.92 4.19
N GLY A 39 12.71 -4.88 4.86
CA GLY A 39 11.45 -5.14 4.18
C GLY A 39 11.12 -4.08 3.13
N VAL A 40 10.49 -4.52 2.05
CA VAL A 40 10.09 -3.69 0.92
C VAL A 40 8.57 -3.49 0.96
N PRO A 41 8.08 -2.24 1.04
CA PRO A 41 6.65 -1.98 0.97
C PRO A 41 6.06 -2.50 -0.33
N THR A 42 4.92 -3.18 -0.24
CA THR A 42 4.17 -3.74 -1.38
C THR A 42 2.69 -3.43 -1.21
N LEU A 43 2.03 -3.01 -2.29
CA LEU A 43 0.59 -2.83 -2.34
C LEU A 43 -0.06 -4.12 -2.84
N GLN A 44 -0.80 -4.81 -1.97
CA GLN A 44 -1.53 -6.02 -2.32
C GLN A 44 -3.00 -5.71 -2.55
N LEU A 45 -3.58 -6.39 -3.53
CA LEU A 45 -5.01 -6.53 -3.75
C LEU A 45 -5.38 -7.96 -3.35
N LEU A 46 -6.25 -8.10 -2.36
CA LEU A 46 -6.60 -9.40 -1.76
C LEU A 46 -8.10 -9.53 -1.53
N GLU A 47 -8.61 -10.76 -1.50
CA GLU A 47 -10.02 -11.05 -1.20
C GLU A 47 -10.28 -11.26 0.29
N GLN A 48 -9.29 -11.73 1.04
CA GLN A 48 -9.41 -12.03 2.47
C GLN A 48 -8.24 -11.44 3.25
N THR A 49 -8.56 -10.75 4.34
CA THR A 49 -7.59 -10.09 5.21
C THR A 49 -7.09 -11.03 6.30
N HIS A 50 -5.97 -10.70 6.94
CA HIS A 50 -5.49 -11.47 8.09
C HIS A 50 -6.11 -10.95 9.39
N PRO A 51 -6.43 -11.81 10.38
CA PRO A 51 -6.98 -11.36 11.67
C PRO A 51 -6.11 -10.34 12.43
N ASP A 52 -4.80 -10.38 12.20
CA ASP A 52 -3.83 -9.47 12.82
C ASP A 52 -3.66 -8.15 12.07
N ASP A 53 -4.26 -8.00 10.89
CA ASP A 53 -4.21 -6.76 10.13
C ASP A 53 -5.11 -5.70 10.78
N ARG A 54 -4.67 -4.43 10.73
CA ARG A 54 -5.51 -3.28 11.08
C ARG A 54 -5.96 -2.56 9.82
N LEU A 55 -7.16 -1.97 9.89
CA LEU A 55 -7.68 -1.14 8.82
C LEU A 55 -7.22 0.31 9.03
N GLY A 56 -6.48 0.84 8.07
CA GLY A 56 -6.14 2.25 7.98
C GLY A 56 -7.22 3.03 7.24
N SER A 57 -7.47 4.25 7.70
CA SER A 57 -8.43 5.17 7.07
C SER A 57 -7.85 5.68 5.76
N GLY A 58 -8.66 5.70 4.70
CA GLY A 58 -8.24 6.25 3.41
C GLY A 58 -9.42 6.59 2.53
N THR A 59 -9.23 7.59 1.67
CA THR A 59 -10.24 8.05 0.70
C THR A 59 -9.63 8.02 -0.70
N PRO A 60 -10.23 7.32 -1.68
CA PRO A 60 -11.50 6.60 -1.61
C PRO A 60 -11.39 5.18 -1.02
N TYR A 61 -10.18 4.67 -0.77
CA TYR A 61 -9.96 3.29 -0.34
C TYR A 61 -9.33 3.22 1.04
N SER A 62 -9.91 2.41 1.93
CA SER A 62 -9.22 1.98 3.14
C SER A 62 -8.11 0.97 2.79
N VAL A 63 -7.06 0.94 3.60
CA VAL A 63 -5.89 0.08 3.36
C VAL A 63 -5.57 -0.70 4.63
N TRP A 64 -5.55 -2.02 4.52
CA TRP A 64 -5.09 -2.91 5.58
C TRP A 64 -3.58 -2.83 5.74
N TYR A 65 -3.08 -3.01 6.95
CA TYR A 65 -1.64 -3.04 7.23
C TYR A 65 -1.35 -3.90 8.45
N GLU A 66 -0.11 -4.36 8.55
CA GLU A 66 0.37 -5.12 9.70
C GLU A 66 0.88 -4.16 10.79
N PRO A 67 0.26 -4.13 11.98
CA PRO A 67 0.59 -3.13 13.01
C PRO A 67 2.05 -3.20 13.49
N ARG A 68 2.67 -4.39 13.44
CA ARG A 68 4.07 -4.59 13.83
C ARG A 68 5.06 -3.81 12.96
N TYR A 69 4.67 -3.47 11.73
CA TYR A 69 5.49 -2.74 10.76
C TYR A 69 5.11 -1.25 10.69
N GLU A 70 4.09 -0.81 11.43
CA GLU A 70 3.63 0.60 11.45
C GLU A 70 4.76 1.56 11.88
N VAL A 71 5.68 1.12 12.74
CA VAL A 71 6.83 1.92 13.20
C VAL A 71 7.79 2.34 12.07
N PHE A 72 7.77 1.64 10.92
CA PHE A 72 8.59 1.98 9.76
C PHE A 72 7.97 3.05 8.87
N PHE A 73 6.74 3.46 9.15
CA PHE A 73 5.98 4.41 8.35
C PHE A 73 5.52 5.60 9.17
N GLU A 74 5.44 6.75 8.52
CA GLU A 74 4.79 7.92 9.09
C GLU A 74 3.27 7.77 9.09
N PRO A 75 2.56 8.48 9.98
CA PRO A 75 1.12 8.31 10.13
C PRO A 75 0.29 8.62 8.88
N ASN A 76 0.79 9.51 8.01
CA ASN A 76 0.12 9.94 6.78
C ASN A 76 0.92 9.46 5.56
N LEU A 77 0.34 8.52 4.83
CA LEU A 77 0.92 7.97 3.62
C LEU A 77 0.13 8.38 2.39
N LYS A 78 0.84 8.46 1.27
CA LYS A 78 0.32 8.81 -0.05
C LYS A 78 0.74 7.74 -1.04
N ILE A 79 -0.24 7.14 -1.70
CA ILE A 79 -0.05 6.25 -2.82
C ILE A 79 -0.26 7.07 -4.09
N ASP A 80 0.75 7.04 -4.97
CA ASP A 80 0.74 7.77 -6.23
C ASP A 80 1.06 6.81 -7.38
N TYR A 81 0.65 7.16 -8.60
CA TYR A 81 0.96 6.41 -9.80
C TYR A 81 1.58 7.31 -10.84
N ASN A 82 2.77 6.93 -11.32
CA ASN A 82 3.48 7.61 -12.39
C ASN A 82 3.17 6.91 -13.71
N GLU A 83 2.39 7.56 -14.56
CA GLU A 83 1.98 7.01 -15.87
C GLU A 83 3.17 6.77 -16.81
N ALA A 84 4.14 7.69 -16.85
CA ALA A 84 5.31 7.57 -17.72
C ALA A 84 6.19 6.36 -17.35
N ARG A 85 6.17 5.93 -16.09
CA ARG A 85 6.94 4.78 -15.58
C ARG A 85 6.08 3.53 -15.34
N HIS A 86 4.77 3.63 -15.55
CA HIS A 86 3.80 2.58 -15.22
C HIS A 86 4.00 1.96 -13.83
N SER A 87 4.25 2.81 -12.82
CA SER A 87 4.62 2.35 -11.48
C SER A 87 3.91 3.14 -10.39
N PHE A 88 3.47 2.42 -9.35
CA PHE A 88 3.05 3.03 -8.10
C PHE A 88 4.26 3.49 -7.28
N SER A 89 4.01 4.42 -6.37
CA SER A 89 4.98 4.84 -5.35
C SER A 89 4.28 5.04 -4.01
N LEU A 90 5.05 4.86 -2.93
CA LEU A 90 4.63 5.14 -1.56
C LEU A 90 5.52 6.26 -1.00
N LYS A 91 4.87 7.32 -0.53
CA LYS A 91 5.54 8.49 0.06
C LYS A 91 4.73 9.06 1.20
N SER A 92 5.34 9.93 1.96
CA SER A 92 4.71 10.84 2.93
C SER A 92 5.04 12.28 2.53
N ASP A 93 4.76 13.24 3.41
CA ASP A 93 5.18 14.62 3.24
C ASP A 93 6.69 14.81 3.44
N SER A 94 7.34 13.91 4.18
CA SER A 94 8.75 14.04 4.55
C SER A 94 9.70 13.12 3.78
N GLN A 95 9.21 12.02 3.19
CA GLN A 95 10.06 11.09 2.46
C GLN A 95 9.33 10.24 1.39
N ILE A 96 10.13 9.65 0.51
CA ILE A 96 9.68 8.61 -0.43
C ILE A 96 10.16 7.26 0.13
N TYR A 97 9.23 6.37 0.46
CA TYR A 97 9.54 5.02 0.94
C TYR A 97 9.95 4.11 -0.22
N THR A 98 9.25 4.23 -1.34
CA THR A 98 9.62 3.56 -2.59
C THR A 98 9.02 4.28 -3.79
N ALA A 99 9.82 4.46 -4.83
CA ALA A 99 9.36 4.95 -6.13
C ALA A 99 8.78 3.83 -7.01
N ASN A 100 8.97 2.57 -6.61
CA ASN A 100 8.52 1.37 -7.30
C ASN A 100 7.74 0.49 -6.31
N LEU A 101 6.58 0.98 -5.87
CA LEU A 101 5.68 0.22 -5.01
C LEU A 101 5.09 -0.93 -5.85
N ARG A 102 5.51 -2.15 -5.56
CA ARG A 102 5.02 -3.33 -6.27
C ARG A 102 3.51 -3.47 -6.04
N PHE A 103 2.76 -3.72 -7.11
CA PHE A 103 1.34 -4.05 -7.03
C PHE A 103 1.14 -5.55 -7.26
N MET A 104 0.60 -6.26 -6.26
CA MET A 104 0.38 -7.71 -6.31
C MET A 104 -1.10 -8.04 -6.16
N LYS A 105 -1.55 -9.07 -6.88
CA LYS A 105 -2.90 -9.63 -6.77
C LYS A 105 -2.75 -10.99 -6.11
N VAL A 106 -3.40 -11.19 -4.96
CA VAL A 106 -3.29 -12.38 -4.11
C VAL A 106 -4.66 -13.00 -3.94
#